data_AF-A0A0H0XL42-F1
#
_entry.id   AF-A0A0H0XL42-F1
#
_cell.length_a   1.000
_cell.length_b   1.000
_cell.length_c   1.000
_cell.angle_alpha   90.00
_cell.angle_beta   90.00
_cell.angle_gamma   90.00
#
_symmetry.space_group_name_H-M   'P 1'
#
loop_
_entity.id
_entity.type
_entity.pdbx_description
1 polymer ?
#
loop_
_entity_poly.entity_id
_entity_poly.type
_entity_poly.pdbx_seq_one_letter_code
_entity_poly.pdbx_strand_id
1 'polypeptide(L)'
;MRQIMLLPLIAIAACSAGNGNKPGSDIRQYPTQAEAPSPDYAALLSNRPQSVQAESLREPTAPQPADAKELGDLWVARLEERGALMGSGLAGKDEDSPIQSIDTLLTAEEFDTWLADNVWTAPPHIRWYFQQPLIAPSVSEAALAGVRVWPATETRTGWQMEAAFSGRIFLRDGCVFMQGFRDGDPEKLAWFHAETGLDVDAEGYFVLINRVSGEIAARLGETMTWAGPNPLDQDNPQIIAYREACGEFEVEGVGNPEANERLYVIYPHLREAPDRAPPPGIE
;
A
#
# COMPACT_ATOMS: atom_id res chain seq x y z
N MET A 1 65.11 35.70 -36.53
CA MET A 1 64.13 36.33 -37.45
C MET A 1 63.00 36.88 -36.57
N ARG A 2 63.01 38.19 -36.28
CA ARG A 2 62.11 39.21 -36.86
C ARG A 2 60.64 38.81 -36.70
N GLN A 3 59.99 39.24 -35.62
CA GLN A 3 59.20 40.50 -35.46
C GLN A 3 57.77 40.37 -36.00
N ILE A 4 56.79 40.57 -35.10
CA ILE A 4 55.57 41.40 -35.19
C ILE A 4 54.93 41.27 -33.77
N MET A 5 55.11 42.20 -32.81
CA MET A 5 54.36 43.48 -32.63
C MET A 5 52.84 43.30 -32.72
N LEU A 6 51.94 43.78 -31.87
CA LEU A 6 51.97 44.78 -30.79
C LEU A 6 50.63 44.66 -30.03
N LEU A 7 50.70 44.94 -28.72
CA LEU A 7 49.68 45.28 -27.69
C LEU A 7 48.54 46.25 -28.12
N PRO A 8 47.67 46.77 -27.21
CA PRO A 8 46.93 46.20 -26.06
C PRO A 8 45.44 46.67 -26.04
N LEU A 9 44.64 46.25 -25.06
CA LEU A 9 43.64 47.16 -24.45
C LEU A 9 43.31 46.73 -23.01
N ILE A 10 43.64 47.64 -22.10
CA ILE A 10 43.28 47.65 -20.69
C ILE A 10 41.84 48.17 -20.59
N ALA A 11 41.00 47.54 -19.75
CA ALA A 11 39.91 48.24 -19.09
C ALA A 11 39.76 47.71 -17.66
N ILE A 12 40.07 48.60 -16.72
CA ILE A 12 39.87 48.46 -15.28
C ILE A 12 38.42 48.83 -14.97
N ALA A 13 37.86 48.12 -13.97
CA ALA A 13 36.71 48.48 -13.14
C ALA A 13 35.31 48.58 -13.80
N ALA A 14 34.38 47.77 -13.28
CA ALA A 14 33.24 48.30 -12.54
C ALA A 14 32.50 47.15 -11.85
N CYS A 15 32.25 47.29 -10.55
CA CYS A 15 31.19 46.55 -9.89
C CYS A 15 29.87 46.82 -10.64
N SER A 16 29.29 45.77 -11.19
CA SER A 16 27.88 45.73 -11.52
C SER A 16 27.29 44.59 -10.72
N ALA A 17 26.47 44.93 -9.73
CA ALA A 17 25.46 44.05 -9.19
C ALA A 17 24.49 43.73 -10.34
N GLY A 18 24.81 42.67 -11.08
CA GLY A 18 23.96 42.11 -12.12
C GLY A 18 23.34 40.84 -11.59
N ASN A 19 22.03 40.86 -11.38
CA ASN A 19 21.17 39.70 -11.17
C ASN A 19 21.57 38.55 -12.11
N GLY A 20 22.35 37.61 -11.61
CA GLY A 20 22.73 36.40 -12.33
C GLY A 20 21.98 35.24 -11.71
N ASN A 21 20.83 34.92 -12.31
CA ASN A 21 20.03 33.70 -12.16
C ASN A 21 20.63 32.67 -11.19
N LYS A 22 20.06 32.59 -9.99
CA LYS A 22 19.94 31.27 -9.37
C LYS A 22 19.22 30.40 -10.40
N PRO A 23 19.70 29.18 -10.72
CA PRO A 23 18.85 28.23 -11.42
C PRO A 23 17.58 28.15 -10.59
N GLY A 24 16.45 28.50 -11.20
CA GLY A 24 15.17 28.39 -10.53
C GLY A 24 15.11 26.99 -9.95
N SER A 25 14.96 26.90 -8.62
CA SER A 25 14.33 25.72 -8.06
C SER A 25 13.05 25.60 -8.85
N ASP A 26 12.96 24.60 -9.71
CA ASP A 26 11.73 24.26 -10.37
C ASP A 26 10.83 23.75 -9.23
N ILE A 27 10.17 24.69 -8.53
CA ILE A 27 9.28 24.38 -7.42
C ILE A 27 8.07 23.76 -8.10
N ARG A 28 8.17 22.46 -8.36
CA ARG A 28 7.06 21.67 -8.86
C ARG A 28 5.92 21.87 -7.90
N GLN A 29 4.86 22.51 -8.38
CA GLN A 29 3.65 22.71 -7.61
C GLN A 29 2.88 21.40 -7.64
N TYR A 30 2.69 20.80 -6.47
CA TYR A 30 1.89 19.59 -6.34
C TYR A 30 0.43 19.94 -5.99
N PRO A 31 -0.53 19.14 -6.47
CA PRO A 31 -1.94 19.38 -6.19
C PRO A 31 -2.28 19.15 -4.71
N THR A 32 -3.41 19.73 -4.32
CA THR A 32 -4.05 19.52 -3.00
C THR A 32 -5.50 19.12 -3.25
N GLN A 33 -5.93 18.04 -2.61
CA GLN A 33 -7.29 17.51 -2.62
C GLN A 33 -7.68 17.22 -1.17
N ALA A 34 -8.02 18.30 -0.45
CA ALA A 34 -8.39 18.25 0.97
C ALA A 34 -9.79 17.66 1.18
N GLU A 35 -10.68 17.86 0.22
CA GLU A 35 -12.05 17.33 0.19
C GLU A 35 -12.37 16.91 -1.24
N ALA A 36 -13.17 15.85 -1.38
CA ALA A 36 -13.70 15.42 -2.66
C ALA A 36 -15.16 14.96 -2.49
N PRO A 37 -16.04 15.25 -3.45
CA PRO A 37 -17.37 14.67 -3.46
C PRO A 37 -17.26 13.18 -3.75
N SER A 38 -18.11 12.36 -3.13
CA SER A 38 -18.17 10.93 -3.45
C SER A 38 -18.58 10.72 -4.92
N PRO A 39 -17.89 9.84 -5.67
CA PRO A 39 -18.37 9.41 -6.98
C PRO A 39 -19.66 8.60 -6.84
N ASP A 40 -20.32 8.32 -7.96
CA ASP A 40 -21.43 7.35 -7.99
C ASP A 40 -20.92 5.92 -7.78
N TYR A 41 -20.73 5.54 -6.52
CA TYR A 41 -20.27 4.21 -6.16
C TYR A 41 -21.24 3.09 -6.59
N ALA A 42 -22.54 3.37 -6.73
CA ALA A 42 -23.49 2.38 -7.21
C ALA A 42 -23.22 2.04 -8.69
N ALA A 43 -22.95 3.06 -9.52
CA ALA A 43 -22.54 2.86 -10.89
C ALA A 43 -21.20 2.12 -10.99
N LEU A 44 -20.21 2.50 -10.18
CA LEU A 44 -18.89 1.84 -10.17
C LEU A 44 -18.99 0.36 -9.79
N LEU A 45 -19.77 0.03 -8.74
CA LEU A 45 -19.96 -1.34 -8.27
C LEU A 45 -20.76 -2.21 -9.25
N SER A 46 -21.70 -1.62 -10.00
CA SER A 46 -22.49 -2.35 -11.00
C SER A 46 -21.65 -2.88 -12.18
N ASN A 47 -20.51 -2.24 -12.44
CA ASN A 47 -19.59 -2.59 -13.52
C ASN A 47 -18.42 -3.48 -13.05
N ARG A 48 -18.49 -4.01 -11.83
CA ARG A 48 -17.44 -4.82 -11.23
C ARG A 48 -17.26 -6.15 -12.01
N PRO A 49 -16.03 -6.52 -12.42
CA PRO A 49 -15.77 -7.86 -12.94
C PRO A 49 -16.10 -8.91 -11.87
N GLN A 50 -16.62 -10.09 -12.28
CA GLN A 50 -16.94 -11.17 -11.34
C GLN A 50 -15.78 -11.46 -10.38
N SER A 51 -16.09 -11.71 -9.11
CA SER A 51 -15.12 -11.83 -8.02
C SER A 51 -13.95 -12.74 -8.39
N VAL A 52 -12.75 -12.18 -8.36
CA VAL A 52 -11.51 -12.96 -8.36
C VAL A 52 -11.43 -13.63 -6.98
N GLN A 53 -11.16 -14.95 -6.94
CA GLN A 53 -10.92 -15.63 -5.66
C GLN A 53 -9.78 -14.91 -4.92
N ALA A 54 -9.92 -14.69 -3.62
CA ALA A 54 -8.96 -13.91 -2.82
C ALA A 54 -7.54 -14.52 -2.82
N GLU A 55 -7.44 -15.82 -3.07
CA GLU A 55 -6.20 -16.58 -3.05
C GLU A 55 -6.18 -17.61 -4.18
N SER A 56 -4.98 -17.99 -4.62
CA SER A 56 -4.77 -19.13 -5.51
C SER A 56 -4.34 -20.34 -4.69
N LEU A 57 -4.90 -21.50 -5.02
CA LEU A 57 -4.72 -22.73 -4.27
C LEU A 57 -3.99 -23.79 -5.10
N ARG A 58 -2.99 -24.44 -4.49
CA ARG A 58 -2.38 -25.66 -5.01
C ARG A 58 -2.66 -26.82 -4.04
N GLU A 59 -3.55 -27.71 -4.47
CA GLU A 59 -3.92 -28.88 -3.69
C GLU A 59 -2.80 -29.93 -3.62
N PRO A 60 -2.71 -30.70 -2.52
CA PRO A 60 -1.80 -31.84 -2.42
C PRO A 60 -2.05 -32.86 -3.53
N THR A 61 -0.98 -33.43 -4.06
CA THR A 61 -1.00 -34.47 -5.11
C THR A 61 -0.42 -35.81 -4.63
N ALA A 62 0.09 -35.87 -3.40
CA ALA A 62 0.66 -37.07 -2.79
C ALA A 62 0.27 -37.17 -1.30
N PRO A 63 0.22 -38.38 -0.72
CA PRO A 63 0.06 -38.55 0.72
C PRO A 63 1.29 -38.03 1.48
N GLN A 64 1.11 -37.78 2.78
CA GLN A 64 2.22 -37.39 3.66
C GLN A 64 3.30 -38.50 3.68
N PRO A 65 4.57 -38.15 3.40
CA PRO A 65 5.69 -39.08 3.54
C PRO A 65 6.08 -39.26 5.02
N ALA A 66 6.99 -40.19 5.30
CA ALA A 66 7.45 -40.47 6.67
C ALA A 66 8.17 -39.28 7.31
N ASP A 67 8.83 -38.45 6.50
CA ASP A 67 9.59 -37.25 6.86
C ASP A 67 8.76 -35.95 6.69
N ALA A 68 7.43 -36.04 6.63
CA ALA A 68 6.55 -34.89 6.36
C ALA A 68 6.77 -33.71 7.32
N LYS A 69 7.07 -33.98 8.60
CA LYS A 69 7.37 -32.93 9.59
C LYS A 69 8.65 -32.17 9.23
N GLU A 70 9.75 -32.89 9.02
CA GLU A 70 11.05 -32.29 8.70
C GLU A 70 10.98 -31.47 7.40
N LEU A 71 10.27 -31.99 6.39
CA LEU A 71 10.03 -31.26 5.15
C LEU A 71 9.18 -30.00 5.38
N GLY A 72 8.09 -30.10 6.14
CA GLY A 72 7.26 -28.94 6.47
C GLY A 72 8.07 -27.83 7.16
N ASP A 73 8.81 -28.20 8.22
CA ASP A 73 9.62 -27.28 9.01
C ASP A 73 10.69 -26.60 8.16
N LEU A 74 11.33 -27.34 7.25
CA LEU A 74 12.28 -26.79 6.28
C LEU A 74 11.65 -25.72 5.38
N TRP A 75 10.42 -25.93 4.90
CA TRP A 75 9.76 -24.98 4.01
C TRP A 75 9.24 -23.73 4.74
N VAL A 76 8.76 -23.91 5.97
CA VAL A 76 8.43 -22.78 6.85
C VAL A 76 9.67 -21.91 7.05
N ALA A 77 10.81 -22.49 7.45
CA ALA A 77 12.05 -21.75 7.66
C ALA A 77 12.53 -21.00 6.40
N ARG A 78 12.45 -21.63 5.23
CA ARG A 78 12.81 -20.97 3.94
C ARG A 78 11.93 -19.78 3.62
N LEU A 79 10.64 -19.86 3.92
CA LEU A 79 9.70 -18.76 3.68
C LEU A 79 9.87 -17.65 4.73
N GLU A 80 10.14 -17.99 5.98
CA GLU A 80 10.48 -17.00 7.03
C GLU A 80 11.74 -16.22 6.66
N GLU A 81 12.81 -16.92 6.24
CA GLU A 81 14.06 -16.28 5.81
C GLU A 81 13.84 -15.32 4.63
N ARG A 82 12.91 -15.66 3.73
CA ARG A 82 12.51 -14.81 2.60
C ARG A 82 11.59 -13.65 3.02
N GLY A 83 10.99 -13.68 4.21
CA GLY A 83 9.91 -12.77 4.59
C GLY A 83 8.61 -13.01 3.81
N ALA A 84 8.38 -14.26 3.40
CA ALA A 84 7.27 -14.68 2.55
C ALA A 84 6.27 -15.63 3.24
N LEU A 85 6.49 -15.98 4.50
CA LEU A 85 5.55 -16.79 5.27
C LEU A 85 4.40 -15.93 5.77
N MET A 86 3.16 -16.32 5.46
CA MET A 86 1.96 -15.77 6.10
C MET A 86 1.49 -16.66 7.25
N GLY A 87 1.56 -17.98 7.09
CA GLY A 87 1.19 -18.92 8.14
C GLY A 87 1.36 -20.37 7.71
N SER A 88 1.12 -21.29 8.64
CA SER A 88 1.12 -22.73 8.37
C SER A 88 0.08 -23.44 9.23
N GLY A 89 -0.57 -24.47 8.65
CA GLY A 89 -1.52 -25.33 9.34
C GLY A 89 -0.96 -26.72 9.59
N LEU A 90 -1.17 -27.25 10.80
CA LEU A 90 -0.77 -28.61 11.18
C LEU A 90 -1.87 -29.64 10.84
N ALA A 91 -1.45 -30.87 10.53
CA ALA A 91 -2.36 -32.00 10.26
C ALA A 91 -3.09 -32.52 11.52
N GLY A 92 -2.60 -32.15 12.70
CA GLY A 92 -3.09 -32.57 14.01
C GLY A 92 -3.02 -31.44 15.03
N LYS A 93 -3.38 -31.74 16.28
CA LYS A 93 -3.37 -30.76 17.38
C LYS A 93 -2.07 -30.73 18.17
N ASP A 94 -1.20 -31.73 17.97
CA ASP A 94 0.07 -31.86 18.67
C ASP A 94 1.16 -31.07 17.95
N GLU A 95 2.11 -30.48 18.69
CA GLU A 95 3.23 -29.70 18.13
C GLU A 95 4.13 -30.53 17.21
N ASP A 96 4.14 -31.85 17.38
CA ASP A 96 4.86 -32.80 16.53
C ASP A 96 4.10 -33.21 15.27
N SER A 97 2.90 -32.67 15.04
CA SER A 97 2.13 -32.96 13.83
C SER A 97 2.82 -32.37 12.59
N PRO A 98 2.82 -33.06 11.43
CA PRO A 98 3.37 -32.50 10.21
C PRO A 98 2.53 -31.33 9.72
N ILE A 99 3.17 -30.39 9.03
CA ILE A 99 2.49 -29.30 8.34
C ILE A 99 1.68 -29.86 7.16
N GLN A 100 0.40 -29.52 7.10
CA GLN A 100 -0.51 -29.90 6.01
C GLN A 100 -0.77 -28.75 5.02
N SER A 101 -0.60 -27.50 5.45
CA SER A 101 -0.80 -26.33 4.62
C SER A 101 0.17 -25.21 4.95
N ILE A 102 0.53 -24.43 3.94
CA ILE A 102 1.34 -23.23 4.09
C ILE A 102 0.68 -22.09 3.30
N ASP A 103 0.52 -20.97 3.98
CA ASP A 103 0.02 -19.72 3.46
C ASP A 103 1.20 -18.79 3.19
N THR A 104 1.28 -18.27 1.97
CA THR A 104 2.43 -17.48 1.50
C THR A 104 2.02 -16.04 1.15
N LEU A 105 2.99 -15.13 1.25
CA LEU A 105 2.88 -13.75 0.74
C LEU A 105 3.27 -13.64 -0.74
N LEU A 106 3.52 -14.77 -1.42
CA LEU A 106 3.91 -14.83 -2.82
C LEU A 106 2.70 -15.16 -3.68
N THR A 107 2.73 -14.71 -4.92
CA THR A 107 1.92 -15.30 -5.98
C THR A 107 2.45 -16.69 -6.34
N ALA A 108 1.60 -17.52 -6.98
CA ALA A 108 2.03 -18.84 -7.45
C ALA A 108 3.21 -18.74 -8.45
N GLU A 109 3.21 -17.72 -9.31
CA GLU A 109 4.27 -17.49 -10.29
C GLU A 109 5.60 -17.06 -9.62
N GLU A 110 5.56 -16.17 -8.64
CA GLU A 110 6.75 -15.79 -7.86
C GLU A 110 7.31 -16.98 -7.09
N PHE A 111 6.43 -17.82 -6.51
CA PHE A 111 6.84 -19.03 -5.83
C PHE A 111 7.51 -20.01 -6.80
N ASP A 112 6.91 -20.27 -7.96
CA ASP A 112 7.48 -21.18 -8.95
C ASP A 112 8.81 -20.67 -9.54
N THR A 113 8.94 -19.36 -9.73
CA THR A 113 10.20 -18.72 -10.12
C THR A 113 11.27 -18.94 -9.03
N TRP A 114 10.90 -18.70 -7.78
CA TRP A 114 11.80 -18.92 -6.64
C TRP A 114 12.23 -20.39 -6.50
N LEU A 115 11.33 -21.35 -6.75
CA LEU A 115 11.68 -22.78 -6.82
C LEU A 115 12.71 -23.05 -7.92
N ALA A 116 12.47 -22.52 -9.12
CA ALA A 116 13.33 -22.73 -10.27
C ALA A 116 14.74 -22.17 -10.05
N ASP A 117 14.84 -20.94 -9.53
CA ASP A 117 16.11 -20.25 -9.24
C ASP A 117 16.97 -21.02 -8.23
N ASN A 118 16.32 -21.71 -7.28
CA ASN A 118 17.01 -22.49 -6.25
C ASN A 118 17.12 -23.99 -6.58
N VAL A 119 16.63 -24.41 -7.76
CA VAL A 119 16.58 -25.82 -8.18
C VAL A 119 15.86 -26.70 -7.14
N TRP A 120 14.78 -26.18 -6.57
CA TRP A 120 13.96 -26.86 -5.58
C TRP A 120 12.68 -27.43 -6.19
N THR A 121 12.06 -28.35 -5.46
CA THR A 121 10.72 -28.85 -5.77
C THR A 121 9.86 -28.71 -4.52
N ALA A 122 8.67 -28.12 -4.68
CA ALA A 122 7.73 -28.00 -3.59
C ALA A 122 7.21 -29.38 -3.16
N PRO A 123 7.10 -29.66 -1.85
CA PRO A 123 6.54 -30.89 -1.33
C PRO A 123 5.12 -31.13 -1.85
N PRO A 124 4.84 -32.28 -2.47
CA PRO A 124 3.54 -32.55 -3.10
C PRO A 124 2.44 -32.89 -2.09
N HIS A 125 2.76 -33.08 -0.81
CA HIS A 125 1.80 -33.40 0.24
C HIS A 125 1.30 -32.16 1.02
N ILE A 126 1.91 -31.00 0.80
CA ILE A 126 1.52 -29.74 1.43
C ILE A 126 0.54 -29.01 0.51
N ARG A 127 -0.53 -28.49 1.09
CA ARG A 127 -1.43 -27.54 0.42
C ARG A 127 -0.81 -26.14 0.46
N TRP A 128 -0.78 -25.45 -0.67
CA TRP A 128 -0.21 -24.10 -0.74
C TRP A 128 -1.28 -23.07 -1.06
N TYR A 129 -1.30 -21.99 -0.29
CA TYR A 129 -2.11 -20.79 -0.52
C TYR A 129 -1.20 -19.64 -0.95
N PHE A 130 -1.58 -19.01 -2.06
CA PHE A 130 -0.82 -17.93 -2.70
C PHE A 130 -1.66 -16.67 -2.80
N GLN A 131 -0.98 -15.53 -2.69
CA GLN A 131 -1.57 -14.22 -2.95
C GLN A 131 -2.00 -14.09 -4.42
N GLN A 132 -3.05 -13.31 -4.65
CA GLN A 132 -3.39 -12.88 -6.01
C GLN A 132 -2.40 -11.81 -6.51
N PRO A 133 -2.09 -11.76 -7.81
CA PRO A 133 -1.29 -10.70 -8.40
C PRO A 133 -1.88 -9.31 -8.14
N LEU A 134 -1.02 -8.30 -8.00
CA LEU A 134 -1.44 -6.90 -8.05
C LEU A 134 -1.62 -6.51 -9.51
N ILE A 135 -2.87 -6.45 -9.97
CA ILE A 135 -3.20 -6.17 -11.38
C ILE A 135 -3.09 -4.68 -11.74
N ALA A 136 -3.13 -3.79 -10.74
CA ALA A 136 -2.98 -2.36 -10.94
C ALA A 136 -1.61 -1.84 -10.45
N PRO A 137 -1.06 -0.78 -11.08
CA PRO A 137 0.20 -0.20 -10.66
C PRO A 137 0.10 0.43 -9.27
N SER A 138 1.25 0.65 -8.62
CA SER A 138 1.31 1.38 -7.35
C SER A 138 0.85 2.83 -7.52
N VAL A 139 1.30 3.49 -8.60
CA VAL A 139 0.82 4.81 -9.03
C VAL A 139 0.61 4.73 -10.54
N SER A 140 -0.57 5.10 -11.01
CA SER A 140 -0.87 5.16 -12.44
C SER A 140 -0.08 6.29 -13.13
N GLU A 141 0.10 6.19 -14.45
CA GLU A 141 0.76 7.25 -15.23
C GLU A 141 0.07 8.62 -15.06
N ALA A 142 -1.27 8.62 -15.00
CA ALA A 142 -2.07 9.83 -14.80
C ALA A 142 -1.84 10.47 -13.42
N ALA A 143 -1.53 9.65 -12.40
CA ALA A 143 -1.32 10.11 -11.04
C ALA A 143 0.15 10.43 -10.68
N LEU A 144 1.13 10.04 -11.52
CA LEU A 144 2.57 10.22 -11.24
C LEU A 144 2.95 11.66 -10.88
N ALA A 145 2.25 12.65 -11.44
CA ALA A 145 2.53 14.06 -11.16
C ALA A 145 1.84 14.61 -9.90
N GLY A 146 0.95 13.82 -9.30
CA GLY A 146 0.15 14.23 -8.16
C GLY A 146 0.85 14.12 -6.81
N VAL A 147 1.87 13.26 -6.70
CA VAL A 147 2.54 12.97 -5.42
C VAL A 147 4.05 13.20 -5.49
N ARG A 148 4.63 13.61 -4.37
CA ARG A 148 6.09 13.69 -4.18
C ARG A 148 6.69 12.30 -4.04
N VAL A 149 6.06 11.52 -3.17
CA VAL A 149 6.39 10.14 -2.83
C VAL A 149 5.05 9.46 -2.56
N TRP A 150 4.84 8.28 -3.14
CA TRP A 150 3.69 7.47 -2.80
C TRP A 150 3.98 6.67 -1.53
N PRO A 151 3.22 6.85 -0.44
CA PRO A 151 3.57 6.26 0.84
C PRO A 151 2.94 4.87 0.95
N ALA A 152 3.55 3.87 0.33
CA ALA A 152 3.08 2.49 0.46
C ALA A 152 4.26 1.53 0.64
N THR A 153 4.03 0.46 1.40
CA THR A 153 4.99 -0.66 1.47
C THR A 153 5.11 -1.35 0.11
N GLU A 154 6.30 -1.86 -0.19
CA GLU A 154 6.54 -2.73 -1.35
C GLU A 154 6.17 -4.19 -1.07
N THR A 155 6.18 -4.59 0.21
CA THR A 155 5.87 -5.95 0.64
C THR A 155 4.37 -6.14 0.82
N ARG A 156 3.86 -7.31 0.40
CA ARG A 156 2.46 -7.72 0.59
C ARG A 156 2.05 -7.70 2.05
N THR A 157 0.78 -7.36 2.27
CA THR A 157 0.20 -7.36 3.61
C THR A 157 0.05 -8.79 4.12
N GLY A 158 0.65 -9.10 5.27
CA GLY A 158 0.37 -10.33 6.01
C GLY A 158 -0.78 -10.17 7.01
N TRP A 159 -0.83 -11.02 8.03
CA TRP A 159 -1.82 -10.88 9.10
C TRP A 159 -1.70 -9.52 9.78
N GLN A 160 -2.83 -8.83 9.92
CA GLN A 160 -2.91 -7.50 10.53
C GLN A 160 -4.09 -7.40 11.49
N MET A 161 -4.08 -6.37 12.33
CA MET A 161 -5.25 -6.02 13.13
C MET A 161 -6.33 -5.41 12.24
N GLU A 162 -7.57 -5.88 12.40
CA GLU A 162 -8.71 -5.43 11.60
C GLU A 162 -9.66 -4.50 12.38
N ALA A 163 -9.16 -3.79 13.40
CA ALA A 163 -10.00 -2.80 14.07
C ALA A 163 -10.32 -1.67 13.08
N ALA A 164 -11.59 -1.31 13.01
CA ALA A 164 -12.07 -0.30 12.08
C ALA A 164 -11.78 1.10 12.62
N PHE A 165 -10.88 1.82 11.94
CA PHE A 165 -10.65 3.24 12.12
C PHE A 165 -11.38 4.02 11.04
N SER A 166 -11.73 5.27 11.33
CA SER A 166 -12.48 6.11 10.41
C SER A 166 -12.00 7.55 10.51
N GLY A 167 -12.03 8.26 9.38
CA GLY A 167 -11.55 9.63 9.26
C GLY A 167 -11.30 10.01 7.81
N ARG A 168 -10.80 11.22 7.58
CA ARG A 168 -10.47 11.69 6.23
C ARG A 168 -9.01 11.43 5.91
N ILE A 169 -8.76 10.87 4.74
CA ILE A 169 -7.42 10.74 4.15
C ILE A 169 -7.38 11.63 2.92
N PHE A 170 -6.40 12.53 2.81
CA PHE A 170 -6.42 13.61 1.83
C PHE A 170 -5.02 13.94 1.29
N LEU A 171 -4.98 14.59 0.13
CA LEU A 171 -3.74 15.04 -0.51
C LEU A 171 -3.48 16.50 -0.19
N ARG A 172 -2.26 16.85 0.24
CA ARG A 172 -1.82 18.23 0.42
C ARG A 172 -0.39 18.39 -0.08
N ASP A 173 -0.22 19.24 -1.09
CA ASP A 173 1.08 19.54 -1.70
C ASP A 173 1.87 18.26 -2.07
N GLY A 174 1.15 17.27 -2.63
CA GLY A 174 1.73 16.01 -3.09
C GLY A 174 2.07 15.00 -1.98
N CYS A 175 1.62 15.23 -0.75
CA CYS A 175 1.78 14.34 0.39
C CYS A 175 0.42 13.88 0.90
N VAL A 176 0.32 12.63 1.34
CA VAL A 176 -0.94 12.05 1.78
C VAL A 176 -1.02 12.10 3.31
N PHE A 177 -2.03 12.81 3.78
CA PHE A 177 -2.30 13.00 5.20
C PHE A 177 -3.58 12.27 5.59
N MET A 178 -3.71 12.01 6.89
CA MET A 178 -4.94 11.61 7.51
C MET A 178 -5.26 12.53 8.69
N GLN A 179 -6.55 12.78 8.89
CA GLN A 179 -7.02 13.44 10.10
C GLN A 179 -6.67 12.60 11.32
N GLY A 180 -6.37 13.27 12.43
CA GLY A 180 -6.21 12.62 13.72
C GLY A 180 -7.49 11.90 14.14
N PHE A 181 -7.35 10.85 14.95
CA PHE A 181 -8.46 9.96 15.30
C PHE A 181 -9.51 10.61 16.23
N ARG A 182 -9.12 11.67 16.94
CA ARG A 182 -10.01 12.44 17.82
C ARG A 182 -10.00 13.91 17.45
N ASP A 183 -11.07 14.61 17.81
CA ASP A 183 -11.14 16.05 17.62
C ASP A 183 -9.98 16.75 18.34
N GLY A 184 -9.18 17.48 17.55
CA GLY A 184 -8.00 18.19 18.04
C GLY A 184 -6.70 17.39 18.03
N ASP A 185 -6.74 16.09 17.66
CA ASP A 185 -5.52 15.33 17.40
C ASP A 185 -4.80 15.91 16.16
N PRO A 186 -3.46 15.95 16.17
CA PRO A 186 -2.70 16.41 15.02
C PRO A 186 -2.92 15.50 13.82
N GLU A 187 -2.84 16.08 12.62
CA GLU A 187 -2.79 15.31 11.39
C GLU A 187 -1.53 14.44 11.35
N LYS A 188 -1.68 13.26 10.74
CA LYS A 188 -0.58 12.32 10.52
C LYS A 188 -0.36 12.12 9.02
N LEU A 189 0.83 11.66 8.65
CA LEU A 189 1.09 11.17 7.31
C LEU A 189 0.56 9.74 7.19
N ALA A 190 -0.19 9.46 6.12
CA ALA A 190 -0.72 8.13 5.85
C ALA A 190 0.35 7.25 5.18
N TRP A 191 0.42 5.99 5.56
CA TRP A 191 1.27 4.97 4.94
C TRP A 191 0.46 3.72 4.62
N PHE A 192 0.31 3.42 3.34
CA PHE A 192 -0.57 2.39 2.85
C PHE A 192 0.13 1.03 2.70
N HIS A 193 -0.73 0.04 2.56
CA HIS A 193 -0.38 -1.31 2.19
C HIS A 193 -0.04 -1.40 0.69
N ALA A 194 0.75 -2.41 0.30
CA ALA A 194 1.16 -2.62 -1.09
C ALA A 194 -0.05 -2.78 -2.02
N GLU A 195 -1.17 -3.27 -1.50
CA GLU A 195 -2.44 -3.45 -2.19
C GLU A 195 -3.18 -2.13 -2.49
N THR A 196 -2.77 -1.01 -1.91
CA THR A 196 -3.37 0.31 -2.19
C THR A 196 -2.54 1.07 -3.22
N GLY A 197 -3.18 1.46 -4.32
CA GLY A 197 -2.56 2.27 -5.36
C GLY A 197 -3.19 3.65 -5.48
N LEU A 198 -2.58 4.50 -6.31
CA LEU A 198 -3.07 5.83 -6.66
C LEU A 198 -3.39 5.92 -8.14
N ASP A 199 -4.57 6.47 -8.46
CA ASP A 199 -4.97 6.83 -9.82
C ASP A 199 -5.70 8.18 -9.84
N VAL A 200 -6.15 8.59 -11.02
CA VAL A 200 -7.04 9.73 -11.26
C VAL A 200 -8.30 9.23 -11.96
N ASP A 201 -9.47 9.56 -11.42
CA ASP A 201 -10.73 9.15 -12.03
C ASP A 201 -11.14 10.02 -13.23
N ALA A 202 -12.25 9.66 -13.87
CA ALA A 202 -12.77 10.35 -15.06
C ALA A 202 -13.17 11.82 -14.80
N GLU A 203 -13.39 12.21 -13.55
CA GLU A 203 -13.70 13.59 -13.15
C GLU A 203 -12.44 14.38 -12.75
N GLY A 204 -11.26 13.74 -12.75
CA GLY A 204 -9.98 14.37 -12.45
C GLY A 204 -9.61 14.34 -10.96
N TYR A 205 -10.29 13.56 -10.12
CA TYR A 205 -9.94 13.41 -8.71
C TYR A 205 -8.92 12.30 -8.49
N PHE A 206 -7.98 12.53 -7.58
CA PHE A 206 -7.08 11.48 -7.10
C PHE A 206 -7.87 10.43 -6.31
N VAL A 207 -7.69 9.17 -6.67
CA VAL A 207 -8.40 8.03 -6.09
C VAL A 207 -7.43 6.97 -5.57
N LEU A 208 -7.80 6.38 -4.45
CA LEU A 208 -7.24 5.14 -3.96
C LEU A 208 -7.86 3.99 -4.75
N ILE A 209 -7.00 3.12 -5.28
CA ILE A 209 -7.43 1.90 -5.97
C ILE A 209 -6.98 0.67 -5.17
N ASN A 210 -7.85 -0.35 -5.13
CA ASN A 210 -7.45 -1.67 -4.69
C ASN A 210 -6.69 -2.34 -5.85
N ARG A 211 -5.40 -2.55 -5.68
CA ARG A 211 -4.52 -3.10 -6.72
C ARG A 211 -4.74 -4.58 -7.00
N VAL A 212 -5.45 -5.31 -6.13
CA VAL A 212 -5.83 -6.70 -6.37
C VAL A 212 -7.02 -6.77 -7.34
N SER A 213 -8.02 -5.90 -7.17
CA SER A 213 -9.25 -5.91 -8.00
C SER A 213 -9.27 -4.86 -9.11
N GLY A 214 -8.39 -3.86 -9.06
CA GLY A 214 -8.37 -2.70 -9.96
C GLY A 214 -9.47 -1.67 -9.67
N GLU A 215 -10.20 -1.81 -8.56
CA GLU A 215 -11.36 -0.97 -8.28
C GLU A 215 -11.01 0.30 -7.51
N ILE A 216 -11.77 1.37 -7.78
CA ILE A 216 -11.75 2.58 -6.97
C ILE A 216 -12.33 2.28 -5.58
N ALA A 217 -11.50 2.42 -4.56
CA ALA A 217 -11.84 2.24 -3.16
C ALA A 217 -12.35 3.55 -2.52
N ALA A 218 -11.71 4.68 -2.86
CA ALA A 218 -12.08 6.01 -2.37
C ALA A 218 -11.48 7.13 -3.23
N ARG A 219 -12.05 8.34 -3.27
CA ARG A 219 -11.31 9.58 -3.60
C ARG A 219 -10.58 10.09 -2.37
N LEU A 220 -9.35 10.58 -2.54
CA LEU A 220 -8.67 11.35 -1.48
C LEU A 220 -9.55 12.57 -1.10
N GLY A 221 -9.69 12.87 0.19
CA GLY A 221 -10.58 13.91 0.70
C GLY A 221 -11.97 13.41 1.10
N GLU A 222 -12.32 12.16 0.82
CA GLU A 222 -13.50 11.52 1.41
C GLU A 222 -13.24 11.02 2.84
N THR A 223 -14.30 10.84 3.61
CA THR A 223 -14.24 10.06 4.85
C THR A 223 -14.20 8.57 4.51
N MET A 224 -13.22 7.88 5.06
CA MET A 224 -12.92 6.47 4.80
C MET A 224 -12.95 5.68 6.11
N THR A 225 -13.09 4.37 5.97
CA THR A 225 -12.83 3.38 7.02
C THR A 225 -11.67 2.50 6.58
N TRP A 226 -10.78 2.16 7.50
CA TRP A 226 -9.61 1.30 7.23
C TRP A 226 -9.27 0.42 8.43
N ALA A 227 -8.50 -0.63 8.18
CA ALA A 227 -7.94 -1.50 9.20
C ALA A 227 -6.73 -0.85 9.89
N GLY A 228 -6.69 -0.92 11.22
CA GLY A 228 -5.57 -0.48 12.04
C GLY A 228 -5.68 -0.92 13.52
N PRO A 229 -4.83 -0.40 14.41
CA PRO A 229 -3.61 0.33 14.09
C PRO A 229 -2.60 -0.61 13.43
N ASN A 230 -1.89 -0.12 12.42
CA ASN A 230 -0.87 -0.88 11.72
C ASN A 230 0.49 -0.26 12.06
N PRO A 231 1.15 -0.75 13.13
CA PRO A 231 2.38 -0.14 13.61
C PRO A 231 3.47 -0.26 12.55
N LEU A 232 4.22 0.83 12.38
CA LEU A 232 5.32 0.95 11.44
C LEU A 232 6.62 1.15 12.20
N ASP A 233 7.69 0.55 11.69
CA ASP A 233 9.04 0.91 12.10
C ASP A 233 9.34 2.34 11.62
N GLN A 234 9.39 3.28 12.57
CA GLN A 234 9.63 4.69 12.27
C GLN A 234 11.07 4.97 11.83
N ASP A 235 11.98 4.04 12.07
CA ASP A 235 13.38 4.11 11.64
C ASP A 235 13.59 3.49 10.24
N ASN A 236 12.52 2.98 9.60
CA ASN A 236 12.59 2.46 8.24
C ASN A 236 13.04 3.57 7.26
N PRO A 237 14.05 3.33 6.41
CA PRO A 237 14.54 4.32 5.45
C PRO A 237 13.48 4.92 4.53
N GLN A 238 12.44 4.15 4.16
CA GLN A 238 11.33 4.64 3.34
C GLN A 238 10.44 5.63 4.10
N ILE A 239 10.22 5.39 5.40
CA ILE A 239 9.47 6.29 6.29
C ILE A 239 10.25 7.58 6.52
N ILE A 240 11.56 7.48 6.74
CA ILE A 240 12.46 8.63 6.88
C ILE A 240 12.43 9.47 5.60
N ALA A 241 12.61 8.85 4.43
CA ALA A 241 12.57 9.55 3.15
C ALA A 241 11.21 10.21 2.88
N TYR A 242 10.11 9.59 3.32
CA TYR A 242 8.79 10.18 3.20
C TYR A 242 8.62 11.42 4.08
N ARG A 243 9.09 11.38 5.33
CA ARG A 243 9.10 12.56 6.22
C ARG A 243 9.99 13.67 5.70
N GLU A 244 11.15 13.35 5.12
CA GLU A 244 12.01 14.36 4.47
C GLU A 244 11.30 15.06 3.31
N ALA A 245 10.48 14.34 2.53
CA ALA A 245 9.74 14.90 1.40
C ALA A 245 8.48 15.68 1.82
N CYS A 246 7.84 15.28 2.93
CA CYS A 246 6.49 15.69 3.31
C CYS A 246 6.36 16.40 4.66
N GLY A 247 7.45 16.55 5.39
CA GLY A 247 7.52 17.18 6.70
C GLY A 247 7.58 16.18 7.86
N GLU A 248 8.00 16.69 9.02
CA GLU A 248 8.21 15.93 10.25
C GLU A 248 6.89 15.65 11.00
N PHE A 249 6.00 14.89 10.38
CA PHE A 249 4.77 14.40 10.99
C PHE A 249 4.92 12.94 11.42
N GLU A 250 4.10 12.52 12.39
CA GLU A 250 3.95 11.10 12.71
C GLU A 250 3.39 10.35 11.49
N VAL A 251 3.90 9.16 11.22
CA VAL A 251 3.46 8.30 10.11
C VAL A 251 2.66 7.13 10.67
N GLU A 252 1.46 6.93 10.13
CA GLU A 252 0.51 5.93 10.58
C GLU A 252 0.15 4.96 9.45
N GLY A 253 0.09 3.68 9.77
CA GLY A 253 -0.31 2.64 8.82
C GLY A 253 -1.81 2.66 8.54
N VAL A 254 -2.17 2.61 7.26
CA VAL A 254 -3.55 2.59 6.76
C VAL A 254 -3.76 1.30 5.95
N GLY A 255 -4.45 0.33 6.55
CA GLY A 255 -4.76 -0.93 5.89
C GLY A 255 -6.07 -0.87 5.09
N ASN A 256 -5.98 -1.04 3.77
CA ASN A 256 -7.13 -1.20 2.86
C ASN A 256 -8.26 -0.16 3.08
N PRO A 257 -8.00 1.14 2.89
CA PRO A 257 -8.99 2.18 3.10
C PRO A 257 -10.12 2.10 2.07
N GLU A 258 -11.35 2.23 2.52
CA GLU A 258 -12.54 2.32 1.66
C GLU A 258 -13.40 3.53 2.04
N ALA A 259 -13.98 4.21 1.05
CA ALA A 259 -14.90 5.31 1.31
C ALA A 259 -16.13 4.82 2.07
N ASN A 260 -16.55 5.57 3.09
CA ASN A 260 -17.76 5.21 3.85
C ASN A 260 -19.00 5.15 2.96
N GLU A 261 -19.10 6.06 1.99
CA GLU A 261 -20.22 6.07 1.04
C GLU A 261 -20.26 4.79 0.19
N ARG A 262 -19.09 4.27 -0.22
CA ARG A 262 -18.99 2.98 -0.90
C ARG A 262 -19.48 1.83 -0.02
N LEU A 263 -19.06 1.80 1.24
CA LEU A 263 -19.53 0.81 2.22
C LEU A 263 -21.05 0.90 2.41
N TYR A 264 -21.62 2.11 2.47
CA TYR A 264 -23.07 2.31 2.60
C TYR A 264 -23.86 1.93 1.35
N VAL A 265 -23.27 1.95 0.16
CA VAL A 265 -23.91 1.40 -1.04
C VAL A 265 -23.95 -0.13 -0.97
N ILE A 266 -22.87 -0.77 -0.50
CA ILE A 266 -22.78 -2.23 -0.35
C ILE A 266 -23.68 -2.73 0.80
N TYR A 267 -23.70 -1.98 1.90
CA TYR A 267 -24.42 -2.30 3.14
C TYR A 267 -25.35 -1.14 3.55
N PRO A 268 -26.51 -0.95 2.88
CA PRO A 268 -27.39 0.20 3.12
C PRO A 268 -27.87 0.36 4.57
N HIS A 269 -28.00 -0.74 5.31
CA HIS A 269 -28.40 -0.75 6.71
C HIS A 269 -27.41 -0.03 7.64
N LEU A 270 -26.14 0.14 7.24
CA LEU A 270 -25.13 0.86 8.02
C LEU A 270 -25.32 2.39 8.01
N ARG A 271 -26.20 2.93 7.13
CA ARG A 271 -26.58 4.36 7.18
C ARG A 271 -27.46 4.68 8.37
N GLU A 272 -28.16 3.67 8.88
CA GLU A 272 -29.02 3.79 10.05
C GLU A 272 -28.16 3.53 11.29
N ALA A 273 -28.25 4.42 12.29
CA ALA A 273 -27.66 4.11 13.58
C ALA A 273 -28.33 2.84 14.12
N PRO A 274 -27.58 1.89 14.73
CA PRO A 274 -28.20 0.71 15.32
C PRO A 274 -29.28 1.17 16.31
N ASP A 275 -30.46 0.55 16.25
CA ASP A 275 -31.55 0.81 17.18
C ASP A 275 -30.99 0.79 18.59
N ARG A 276 -31.00 1.95 19.27
CA ARG A 276 -30.36 2.16 20.57
C ARG A 276 -31.01 1.35 21.71
N ALA A 277 -31.98 0.50 21.42
CA ALA A 277 -32.58 -0.34 22.42
C ALA A 277 -31.55 -1.40 22.86
N PRO A 278 -31.08 -1.38 24.11
CA PRO A 278 -30.34 -2.52 24.63
C PRO A 278 -31.20 -3.79 24.45
N PRO A 279 -30.58 -4.98 24.31
CA PRO A 279 -31.31 -6.23 24.29
C PRO A 279 -32.27 -6.28 25.51
N PRO A 280 -33.53 -6.69 25.33
CA PRO A 280 -34.46 -6.79 26.45
C PRO A 280 -33.86 -7.63 27.59
N GLY A 281 -33.80 -7.08 28.81
CA GLY A 281 -33.37 -7.81 30.01
C GLY A 281 -31.96 -7.52 30.54
N ILE A 282 -31.29 -6.46 30.08
CA ILE A 282 -30.11 -5.91 30.74
C ILE A 282 -30.49 -4.56 31.37
N GLU A 283 -31.10 -4.62 32.55
CA GLU A 283 -31.24 -3.50 33.51
C GLU A 283 -30.34 -3.76 34.73
#